data_AF-A0A842NUW2-F1
#
_entry.id   AF-A0A842NUW2-F1
#
_cell.length_a   1.000
_cell.length_b   1.000
_cell.length_c   1.000
_cell.angle_alpha   90.00
_cell.angle_beta   90.00
_cell.angle_gamma   90.00
#
_symmetry.space_group_name_H-M   'P 1'
#
loop_
_entity.id
_entity.type
_entity.pdbx_description
1 polymer ?
#
loop_
_entity_poly.entity_id
_entity_poly.type
_entity_poly.pdbx_seq_one_letter_code
_entity_poly.pdbx_strand_id
1 'polypeptide(L)'
;MSGKDESVTSKNSLMGTKSGKKIIKQGLFKSKGYRQFKQYKEEYETKFPEFATRFTNALLQQIKSDSSPNVTQQKFGEEVGSTEIILESSQIDPIKSKLESFDILNDRVLRILNSNFVKMTFPVFNALFDASTEYFQDKNSELREDIVDGHIIAIDLSEPMDRIVDKDEDLDYLDDYKLMNPYILKIAREKIAKGGEEVLKQFENGFKDARVGQYLDTKLKQNPTAITDKELDESYKKYRSVMGTAGSNMALSREPLGEIFRIGMGKASESVGCGNEIEDSIRDRAVKIPSWPLYYSLSTNDVKKGFELTMERSQTYLGDARKALELLPENFSHRPFLEFLFLTVEHYNEFWFKRLQKENIWSDLATKLPK
;
A
#
# COMPACT_ATOMS: atom_id res chain seq x y z
N MET A 1 6.90 13.02 -1.86
CA MET A 1 7.48 11.67 -1.84
C MET A 1 8.23 11.50 -0.53
N SER A 2 7.70 10.66 0.34
CA SER A 2 8.42 9.96 1.40
C SER A 2 8.48 8.50 0.93
N GLY A 3 9.63 7.86 1.03
CA GLY A 3 9.84 6.47 0.61
C GLY A 3 11.07 5.92 1.32
N LYS A 4 11.20 4.60 1.34
CA LYS A 4 12.42 3.89 1.77
C LYS A 4 13.63 4.34 0.94
N ASP A 5 13.45 4.44 -0.38
CA ASP A 5 14.51 4.90 -1.26
C ASP A 5 14.44 6.42 -1.48
N GLU A 6 15.27 7.15 -0.73
CA GLU A 6 15.42 8.59 -0.88
C GLU A 6 15.97 8.98 -2.27
N SER A 7 16.61 8.06 -2.99
CA SER A 7 17.21 8.30 -4.31
C SER A 7 16.17 8.72 -5.35
N VAL A 8 14.94 8.17 -5.29
CA VAL A 8 13.82 8.55 -6.15
C VAL A 8 13.53 10.05 -6.03
N THR A 9 13.63 10.58 -4.82
CA THR A 9 13.30 11.98 -4.51
C THR A 9 14.45 12.96 -4.73
N SER A 10 15.65 12.48 -5.06
CA SER A 10 16.83 13.33 -5.20
C SER A 10 16.66 14.34 -6.34
N LYS A 11 17.36 15.49 -6.22
CA LYS A 11 17.34 16.54 -7.26
C LYS A 11 17.71 15.99 -8.64
N ASN A 12 18.69 15.09 -8.71
CA ASN A 12 19.12 14.47 -9.97
C ASN A 12 18.03 13.57 -10.55
N SER A 13 17.36 12.78 -9.72
CA SER A 13 16.25 11.90 -10.13
C SER A 13 15.05 12.70 -10.62
N LEU A 14 14.67 13.75 -9.89
CA LEU A 14 13.60 14.66 -10.29
C LEU A 14 13.91 15.35 -11.64
N MET A 15 15.14 15.84 -11.83
CA MET A 15 15.57 16.42 -13.11
C MET A 15 15.61 15.39 -14.25
N GLY A 16 15.76 14.10 -13.91
CA GLY A 16 15.84 13.01 -14.86
C GLY A 16 14.52 12.63 -15.52
N THR A 17 13.37 13.14 -15.07
CA THR A 17 12.02 12.71 -15.50
C THR A 17 11.19 13.92 -15.95
N LYS A 18 10.14 13.70 -16.76
CA LYS A 18 9.26 14.81 -17.19
C LYS A 18 8.45 15.31 -15.99
N SER A 19 7.95 14.38 -15.19
CA SER A 19 7.11 14.69 -14.03
C SER A 19 7.92 15.21 -12.85
N GLY A 20 9.15 14.74 -12.65
CA GLY A 20 10.06 15.31 -11.66
C GLY A 20 10.44 16.77 -11.94
N LYS A 21 10.63 17.16 -13.20
CA LYS A 21 10.82 18.57 -13.58
C LYS A 21 9.60 19.43 -13.23
N LYS A 22 8.39 18.91 -13.42
CA LYS A 22 7.16 19.59 -13.00
C LYS A 22 7.06 19.70 -11.47
N ILE A 23 7.46 18.66 -10.73
CA ILE A 23 7.53 18.69 -9.26
C ILE A 23 8.48 19.80 -8.79
N ILE A 24 9.69 19.87 -9.36
CA ILE A 24 10.66 20.93 -9.06
C ILE A 24 10.04 22.30 -9.33
N LYS A 25 9.40 22.49 -10.48
CA LYS A 25 8.71 23.74 -10.84
C LYS A 25 7.66 24.11 -9.79
N GLN A 26 6.79 23.16 -9.41
CA GLN A 26 5.75 23.38 -8.40
C GLN A 26 6.32 23.71 -7.01
N GLY A 27 7.48 23.13 -6.65
CA GLY A 27 8.23 23.47 -5.44
C GLY A 27 8.83 24.86 -5.47
N LEU A 28 9.50 25.25 -6.57
CA LEU A 28 10.09 26.58 -6.75
C LEU A 28 9.04 27.69 -6.66
N PHE A 29 7.88 27.49 -7.29
CA PHE A 29 6.77 28.45 -7.24
C PHE A 29 5.89 28.34 -5.99
N LYS A 30 6.21 27.43 -5.06
CA LYS A 30 5.40 27.17 -3.85
C LYS A 30 3.90 27.05 -4.16
N SER A 31 3.58 26.29 -5.21
CA SER A 31 2.20 26.04 -5.65
C SER A 31 1.33 25.55 -4.49
N LYS A 32 0.01 25.75 -4.57
CA LYS A 32 -0.92 25.32 -3.51
C LYS A 32 -0.79 23.81 -3.22
N GLY A 33 -0.77 22.97 -4.27
CA GLY A 33 -0.58 21.52 -4.14
C GLY A 33 0.73 21.14 -3.45
N TYR A 34 1.85 21.76 -3.84
CA TYR A 34 3.14 21.53 -3.17
C TYR A 34 3.13 21.95 -1.70
N ARG A 35 2.50 23.09 -1.36
CA ARG A 35 2.41 23.56 0.04
C ARG A 35 1.59 22.59 0.90
N GLN A 36 0.44 22.14 0.41
CA GLN A 36 -0.37 21.13 1.09
C GLN A 36 0.41 19.81 1.23
N PHE A 37 1.06 19.35 0.15
CA PHE A 37 1.90 18.16 0.21
C PHE A 37 3.00 18.28 1.29
N LYS A 38 3.68 19.42 1.33
CA LYS A 38 4.73 19.68 2.30
C LYS A 38 4.19 19.69 3.74
N GLN A 39 3.05 20.32 3.98
CA GLN A 39 2.39 20.33 5.29
C GLN A 39 2.12 18.91 5.80
N TYR A 40 1.48 18.06 4.98
CA TYR A 40 1.17 16.69 5.40
C TYR A 40 2.41 15.81 5.55
N LYS A 41 3.46 16.08 4.76
CA LYS A 41 4.76 15.42 4.93
C LYS A 41 5.40 15.79 6.27
N GLU A 42 5.44 17.07 6.63
CA GLU A 42 6.02 17.54 7.91
C GLU A 42 5.21 17.03 9.11
N GLU A 43 3.87 16.98 8.98
CA GLU A 43 3.00 16.38 9.98
C GLU A 43 3.31 14.89 10.18
N TYR A 44 3.46 14.13 9.09
CA TYR A 44 3.87 12.72 9.14
C TYR A 44 5.20 12.55 9.88
N GLU A 45 6.23 13.35 9.53
CA GLU A 45 7.55 13.26 10.17
C GLU A 45 7.49 13.47 11.69
N THR A 46 6.54 14.27 12.16
CA THR A 46 6.33 14.55 13.59
C THR A 46 5.47 13.49 14.28
N LYS A 47 4.36 13.08 13.65
CA LYS A 47 3.33 12.20 14.27
C LYS A 47 3.59 10.72 14.11
N PHE A 48 4.40 10.30 13.13
CA PHE A 48 4.63 8.89 12.87
C PHE A 48 5.30 8.12 14.03
N PRO A 49 6.28 8.68 14.76
CA PRO A 49 6.82 8.04 15.96
C PRO A 49 5.78 7.83 17.07
N GLU A 50 4.88 8.80 17.23
CA GLU A 50 3.77 8.70 18.19
C GLU A 50 2.77 7.61 17.78
N PHE A 51 2.44 7.55 16.49
CA PHE A 51 1.61 6.48 15.92
C PHE A 51 2.22 5.10 16.16
N ALA A 52 3.52 4.91 15.86
CA ALA A 52 4.20 3.65 16.10
C ALA A 52 4.13 3.24 17.58
N THR A 53 4.33 4.19 18.49
CA THR A 53 4.22 3.97 19.93
C THR A 53 2.80 3.56 20.35
N ARG A 54 1.76 4.24 19.84
CA ARG A 54 0.36 3.89 20.11
C ARG A 54 0.02 2.50 19.57
N PHE A 55 0.49 2.17 18.37
CA PHE A 55 0.27 0.86 17.76
C PHE A 55 0.93 -0.26 18.58
N THR A 56 2.20 -0.10 18.96
CA THR A 56 2.90 -1.06 19.82
C THR A 56 2.16 -1.27 21.15
N ASN A 57 1.70 -0.19 21.80
CA ASN A 57 0.94 -0.31 23.05
C ASN A 57 -0.38 -1.05 22.88
N ALA A 58 -1.14 -0.75 21.82
CA ALA A 58 -2.38 -1.45 21.51
C ALA A 58 -2.13 -2.94 21.26
N LEU A 59 -1.08 -3.27 20.51
CA LEU A 59 -0.70 -4.65 20.21
C LEU A 59 -0.28 -5.41 21.48
N LEU A 60 0.51 -4.77 22.34
CA LEU A 60 0.91 -5.32 23.62
C LEU A 60 -0.29 -5.62 24.53
N GLN A 61 -1.26 -4.71 24.58
CA GLN A 61 -2.49 -4.90 25.34
C GLN A 61 -3.31 -6.08 24.81
N GLN A 62 -3.47 -6.20 23.49
CA GLN A 62 -4.20 -7.30 22.86
C GLN A 62 -3.53 -8.66 23.13
N ILE A 63 -2.20 -8.74 23.00
CA ILE A 63 -1.43 -9.96 23.28
C ILE A 63 -1.57 -10.38 24.75
N LYS A 64 -1.40 -9.44 25.69
CA LYS A 64 -1.49 -9.72 27.13
C LYS A 64 -2.90 -10.13 27.58
N SER A 65 -3.92 -9.54 26.98
CA SER A 65 -5.32 -9.80 27.35
C SER A 65 -5.89 -11.08 26.73
N ASP A 66 -5.23 -11.66 25.72
CA ASP A 66 -5.68 -12.91 25.11
C ASP A 66 -5.37 -14.13 25.99
N SER A 67 -6.43 -14.68 26.59
CA SER A 67 -6.38 -15.90 27.41
C SER A 67 -6.42 -17.19 26.60
N SER A 68 -6.64 -17.13 25.29
CA SER A 68 -6.76 -18.29 24.39
C SER A 68 -6.09 -18.03 23.04
N PRO A 69 -4.76 -17.74 23.01
CA PRO A 69 -4.05 -17.33 21.80
C PRO A 69 -4.09 -18.39 20.69
N ASN A 70 -4.18 -19.69 21.04
CA ASN A 70 -4.40 -20.76 20.05
C ASN A 70 -5.75 -20.62 19.34
N VAL A 71 -6.83 -20.33 20.06
CA VAL A 71 -8.15 -20.12 19.45
C VAL A 71 -8.14 -18.92 18.53
N THR A 72 -7.48 -17.83 18.95
CA THR A 72 -7.32 -16.62 18.14
C THR A 72 -6.55 -16.90 16.85
N GLN A 73 -5.44 -17.63 16.93
CA GLN A 73 -4.66 -18.07 15.77
C GLN A 73 -5.50 -18.94 14.82
N GLN A 74 -6.19 -19.96 15.33
CA GLN A 74 -7.02 -20.83 14.48
C GLN A 74 -8.14 -20.06 13.78
N LYS A 75 -8.88 -19.19 14.49
CA LYS A 75 -9.92 -18.35 13.89
C LYS A 75 -9.37 -17.44 12.80
N PHE A 76 -8.19 -16.89 13.00
CA PHE A 76 -7.54 -16.07 12.00
C PHE A 76 -7.12 -16.90 10.78
N GLY A 77 -6.51 -18.08 10.99
CA GLY A 77 -6.17 -19.02 9.92
C GLY A 77 -7.39 -19.50 9.12
N GLU A 78 -8.51 -19.76 9.78
CA GLU A 78 -9.80 -20.07 9.15
C GLU A 78 -10.33 -18.87 8.37
N GLU A 79 -10.33 -17.69 8.99
CA GLU A 79 -10.78 -16.45 8.35
C GLU A 79 -9.99 -16.25 7.07
N VAL A 80 -8.66 -16.16 7.14
CA VAL A 80 -7.75 -15.88 6.02
C VAL A 80 -7.65 -17.03 5.00
N GLY A 81 -8.02 -18.26 5.39
CA GLY A 81 -7.94 -19.44 4.56
C GLY A 81 -6.50 -19.97 4.37
N SER A 82 -5.61 -19.71 5.33
CA SER A 82 -4.21 -20.20 5.27
C SER A 82 -3.71 -20.59 6.66
N THR A 83 -3.20 -21.81 6.78
CA THR A 83 -2.51 -22.30 7.99
C THR A 83 -1.03 -21.94 8.01
N GLU A 84 -0.46 -21.46 6.90
CA GLU A 84 0.96 -21.07 6.83
C GLU A 84 1.24 -19.79 7.64
N ILE A 85 0.22 -18.95 7.81
CA ILE A 85 0.34 -17.65 8.48
C ILE A 85 0.03 -17.69 9.98
N ILE A 86 -0.16 -18.89 10.53
CA ILE A 86 -0.40 -19.12 11.95
C ILE A 86 0.71 -19.97 12.57
N LEU A 87 0.84 -19.89 13.89
CA LEU A 87 1.76 -20.71 14.67
C LEU A 87 1.18 -22.09 14.96
N GLU A 88 2.07 -23.09 15.08
CA GLU A 88 1.70 -24.35 15.72
C GLU A 88 1.45 -24.13 17.21
N SER A 89 0.52 -24.89 17.81
CA SER A 89 0.13 -24.70 19.21
C SER A 89 1.30 -24.75 20.19
N SER A 90 2.34 -25.55 19.90
CA SER A 90 3.56 -25.67 20.70
C SER A 90 4.46 -24.42 20.66
N GLN A 91 4.35 -23.60 19.62
CA GLN A 91 5.15 -22.39 19.42
C GLN A 91 4.51 -21.14 20.04
N ILE A 92 3.21 -21.18 20.35
CA ILE A 92 2.45 -20.00 20.75
C ILE A 92 2.96 -19.40 22.06
N ASP A 93 3.06 -20.20 23.13
CA ASP A 93 3.44 -19.66 24.45
C ASP A 93 4.85 -19.07 24.47
N PRO A 94 5.90 -19.72 23.91
CA PRO A 94 7.23 -19.13 23.83
C PRO A 94 7.26 -17.79 23.07
N ILE A 95 6.58 -17.71 21.92
CA ILE A 95 6.57 -16.49 21.10
C ILE A 95 5.73 -15.39 21.78
N LYS A 96 4.62 -15.76 22.42
CA LYS A 96 3.80 -14.82 23.21
C LYS A 96 4.61 -14.21 24.35
N SER A 97 5.27 -15.01 25.18
CA SER A 97 6.09 -14.51 26.28
C SER A 97 7.21 -13.57 25.81
N LYS A 98 7.81 -13.85 24.65
CA LYS A 98 8.80 -12.96 24.02
C LYS A 98 8.18 -11.62 23.61
N LEU A 99 7.01 -11.64 22.96
CA LEU A 99 6.33 -10.45 22.45
C LEU A 99 5.59 -9.62 23.52
N GLU A 100 5.51 -10.10 24.77
CA GLU A 100 5.05 -9.30 25.91
C GLU A 100 6.07 -8.26 26.40
N SER A 101 7.29 -8.27 25.84
CA SER A 101 8.28 -7.20 25.98
C SER A 101 7.98 -6.06 25.01
N PHE A 102 7.79 -4.84 25.53
CA PHE A 102 7.56 -3.65 24.71
C PHE A 102 8.68 -3.44 23.70
N ASP A 103 9.95 -3.53 24.11
CA ASP A 103 11.08 -3.24 23.23
C ASP A 103 11.16 -4.22 22.05
N ILE A 104 10.90 -5.51 22.31
CA ILE A 104 10.89 -6.53 21.26
C ILE A 104 9.72 -6.30 20.31
N LEU A 105 8.51 -6.07 20.85
CA LEU A 105 7.33 -5.83 20.04
C LEU A 105 7.47 -4.54 19.21
N ASN A 106 8.03 -3.49 19.80
CA ASN A 106 8.26 -2.21 19.14
C ASN A 106 9.25 -2.36 17.98
N ASP A 107 10.32 -3.14 18.13
CA ASP A 107 11.23 -3.44 17.02
C ASP A 107 10.47 -4.11 15.86
N ARG A 108 9.61 -5.09 16.14
CA ARG A 108 8.78 -5.73 15.10
C ARG A 108 7.84 -4.75 14.43
N VAL A 109 7.15 -3.92 15.21
CA VAL A 109 6.26 -2.87 14.70
C VAL A 109 7.03 -1.88 13.82
N LEU A 110 8.21 -1.42 14.22
CA LEU A 110 9.01 -0.50 13.41
C LEU A 110 9.51 -1.13 12.10
N ARG A 111 9.76 -2.44 12.07
CA ARG A 111 10.15 -3.17 10.85
C ARG A 111 9.04 -3.26 9.82
N ILE A 112 7.81 -3.56 10.25
CA ILE A 112 6.64 -3.61 9.36
C ILE A 112 6.26 -2.20 8.88
N LEU A 113 6.22 -1.24 9.81
CA LEU A 113 5.91 0.16 9.52
C LEU A 113 6.95 0.85 8.63
N ASN A 114 8.17 0.33 8.59
CA ASN A 114 9.12 0.68 7.57
C ASN A 114 8.69 0.02 6.24
N SER A 115 7.67 0.58 5.59
CA SER A 115 7.18 0.21 4.25
C SER A 115 7.04 1.46 3.37
N ASN A 116 7.30 1.33 2.06
CA ASN A 116 6.99 2.39 1.09
C ASN A 116 5.50 2.74 1.11
N PHE A 117 4.63 1.74 1.21
CA PHE A 117 3.19 1.96 1.23
C PHE A 117 2.78 2.78 2.46
N VAL A 118 3.15 2.34 3.68
CA VAL A 118 2.84 3.08 4.93
C VAL A 118 3.33 4.52 4.89
N LYS A 119 4.61 4.72 4.50
CA LYS A 119 5.24 6.04 4.46
C LYS A 119 4.58 7.00 3.47
N MET A 120 4.01 6.47 2.38
CA MET A 120 3.34 7.26 1.36
C MET A 120 1.86 7.51 1.69
N THR A 121 1.17 6.54 2.27
CA THR A 121 -0.29 6.60 2.48
C THR A 121 -0.66 7.41 3.71
N PHE A 122 0.13 7.37 4.78
CA PHE A 122 -0.12 8.13 6.01
C PHE A 122 -0.41 9.62 5.76
N PRO A 123 0.46 10.40 5.07
CA PRO A 123 0.17 11.81 4.79
C PRO A 123 -1.04 11.99 3.85
N VAL A 124 -1.30 11.04 2.94
CA VAL A 124 -2.42 11.11 2.01
C VAL A 124 -3.76 10.90 2.71
N PHE A 125 -3.85 9.94 3.62
CA PHE A 125 -5.08 9.65 4.37
C PHE A 125 -5.46 10.81 5.28
N ASN A 126 -4.47 11.40 5.97
CA ASN A 126 -4.68 12.63 6.72
C ASN A 126 -5.23 13.75 5.84
N ALA A 127 -4.66 13.96 4.65
CA ALA A 127 -5.13 14.97 3.71
C ALA A 127 -6.55 14.71 3.19
N LEU A 128 -6.88 13.47 2.84
CA LEU A 128 -8.22 13.09 2.38
C LEU A 128 -9.27 13.27 3.48
N PHE A 129 -8.94 12.89 4.72
CA PHE A 129 -9.83 13.02 5.86
C PHE A 129 -10.10 14.50 6.19
N ASP A 130 -9.06 15.32 6.21
CA ASP A 130 -9.18 16.76 6.44
C ASP A 130 -10.00 17.43 5.33
N ALA A 131 -9.77 17.04 4.08
CA ALA A 131 -10.51 17.57 2.94
C ALA A 131 -12.00 17.20 2.97
N SER A 132 -12.31 15.97 3.38
CA SER A 132 -13.68 15.50 3.61
C SER A 132 -14.35 16.29 4.74
N THR A 133 -13.67 16.41 5.88
CA THR A 133 -14.16 17.15 7.05
C THR A 133 -14.45 18.61 6.71
N GLU A 134 -13.55 19.26 5.95
CA GLU A 134 -13.75 20.63 5.48
C GLU A 134 -14.96 20.74 4.55
N TYR A 135 -15.11 19.82 3.59
CA TYR A 135 -16.22 19.82 2.64
C TYR A 135 -17.59 19.62 3.31
N PHE A 136 -17.69 18.64 4.21
CA PHE A 136 -18.92 18.34 4.95
C PHE A 136 -19.15 19.26 6.15
N GLN A 137 -18.19 20.14 6.48
CA GLN A 137 -18.22 21.07 7.62
C GLN A 137 -18.32 20.37 8.98
N ASP A 138 -17.68 19.22 9.11
CA ASP A 138 -17.66 18.45 10.37
C ASP A 138 -16.61 19.00 11.35
N LYS A 139 -16.85 18.76 12.65
CA LYS A 139 -15.88 19.06 13.72
C LYS A 139 -15.20 17.80 14.28
N ASN A 140 -15.28 16.68 13.56
CA ASN A 140 -14.87 15.35 14.03
C ASN A 140 -13.35 15.12 14.02
N SER A 141 -12.57 16.05 14.56
CA SER A 141 -11.11 15.93 14.65
C SER A 141 -10.65 14.69 15.44
N GLU A 142 -11.49 14.21 16.36
CA GLU A 142 -11.21 13.03 17.18
C GLU A 142 -11.23 11.72 16.39
N LEU A 143 -12.05 11.62 15.34
CA LEU A 143 -12.13 10.42 14.50
C LEU A 143 -10.96 10.28 13.53
N ARG A 144 -10.29 11.38 13.19
CA ARG A 144 -9.20 11.39 12.21
C ARG A 144 -8.10 10.41 12.58
N GLU A 145 -7.64 10.45 13.83
CA GLU A 145 -6.58 9.54 14.30
C GLU A 145 -7.03 8.09 14.20
N ASP A 146 -8.25 7.77 14.66
CA ASP A 146 -8.73 6.40 14.63
C ASP A 146 -8.89 5.85 13.21
N ILE A 147 -9.51 6.62 12.31
CA ILE A 147 -9.74 6.17 10.94
C ILE A 147 -8.42 6.05 10.16
N VAL A 148 -7.53 7.04 10.28
CA VAL A 148 -6.23 7.00 9.60
C VAL A 148 -5.37 5.88 10.18
N ASP A 149 -5.17 5.82 11.50
CA ASP A 149 -4.36 4.79 12.13
C ASP A 149 -4.91 3.39 11.83
N GLY A 150 -6.23 3.21 11.87
CA GLY A 150 -6.86 1.93 11.57
C GLY A 150 -6.57 1.42 10.16
N HIS A 151 -6.68 2.29 9.15
CA HIS A 151 -6.35 1.93 7.76
C HIS A 151 -4.84 1.76 7.54
N ILE A 152 -3.99 2.52 8.23
CA ILE A 152 -2.54 2.33 8.15
C ILE A 152 -2.15 0.99 8.76
N ILE A 153 -2.69 0.62 9.92
CA ILE A 153 -2.47 -0.69 10.55
C ILE A 153 -2.97 -1.83 9.64
N ALA A 154 -4.12 -1.65 8.99
CA ALA A 154 -4.64 -2.64 8.05
C ALA A 154 -3.76 -2.82 6.80
N ILE A 155 -3.23 -1.72 6.24
CA ILE A 155 -2.27 -1.77 5.14
C ILE A 155 -0.99 -2.46 5.62
N ASP A 156 -0.51 -2.10 6.80
CA ASP A 156 0.69 -2.65 7.39
C ASP A 156 0.60 -4.16 7.62
N LEU A 157 -0.59 -4.73 7.86
CA LEU A 157 -0.82 -6.18 7.94
C LEU A 157 -0.40 -6.94 6.66
N SER A 158 -0.41 -6.31 5.48
CA SER A 158 0.01 -7.00 4.25
C SER A 158 1.51 -7.34 4.26
N GLU A 159 2.35 -6.50 4.88
CA GLU A 159 3.80 -6.69 4.94
C GLU A 159 4.23 -7.97 5.71
N PRO A 160 3.82 -8.20 6.98
CA PRO A 160 4.15 -9.44 7.68
C PRO A 160 3.54 -10.66 6.99
N MET A 161 2.35 -10.55 6.39
CA MET A 161 1.75 -11.65 5.63
C MET A 161 2.56 -11.99 4.38
N ASP A 162 2.97 -11.00 3.60
CA ASP A 162 3.80 -11.19 2.41
C ASP A 162 5.18 -11.79 2.80
N ARG A 163 5.83 -11.29 3.86
CA ARG A 163 7.11 -11.83 4.35
C ARG A 163 7.03 -13.30 4.77
N ILE A 164 5.92 -13.72 5.41
CA ILE A 164 5.71 -15.13 5.80
C ILE A 164 5.57 -16.02 4.57
N VAL A 165 4.83 -15.56 3.55
CA VAL A 165 4.54 -16.34 2.33
C VAL A 165 5.75 -16.37 1.40
N ASP A 166 6.35 -15.22 1.12
CA ASP A 166 7.44 -15.08 0.14
C ASP A 166 8.82 -15.42 0.75
N LYS A 167 8.98 -15.36 2.08
CA LYS A 167 10.24 -15.66 2.81
C LYS A 167 11.44 -14.89 2.24
N ASP A 168 11.27 -13.59 2.05
CA ASP A 168 12.23 -12.71 1.40
C ASP A 168 12.96 -11.76 2.38
N GLU A 169 12.30 -11.33 3.46
CA GLU A 169 12.82 -10.42 4.49
C GLU A 169 12.50 -10.94 5.91
N ASP A 170 13.34 -10.55 6.89
CA ASP A 170 13.08 -10.77 8.33
C ASP A 170 12.79 -12.25 8.71
N LEU A 171 13.54 -13.19 8.10
CA LEU A 171 13.36 -14.64 8.26
C LEU A 171 13.38 -15.12 9.72
N ASP A 172 14.18 -14.48 10.58
CA ASP A 172 14.29 -14.81 12.00
C ASP A 172 13.07 -14.36 12.83
N TYR A 173 12.15 -13.60 12.22
CA TYR A 173 11.00 -12.97 12.88
C TYR A 173 9.65 -13.43 12.34
N LEU A 174 9.61 -14.39 11.41
CA LEU A 174 8.36 -14.88 10.81
C LEU A 174 7.38 -15.40 11.86
N ASP A 175 7.85 -16.10 12.89
CA ASP A 175 7.00 -16.60 13.97
C ASP A 175 6.43 -15.46 14.85
N ASP A 176 7.20 -14.38 15.04
CA ASP A 176 6.71 -13.19 15.74
C ASP A 176 5.55 -12.57 14.94
N TYR A 177 5.70 -12.44 13.62
CA TYR A 177 4.67 -11.92 12.73
C TYR A 177 3.41 -12.78 12.71
N LYS A 178 3.56 -14.11 12.67
CA LYS A 178 2.42 -15.05 12.76
C LYS A 178 1.61 -14.81 14.03
N LEU A 179 2.27 -14.62 15.19
CA LEU A 179 1.55 -14.31 16.43
C LEU A 179 0.82 -12.95 16.32
N MET A 180 1.47 -11.93 15.77
CA MET A 180 0.97 -10.55 15.73
C MET A 180 -0.25 -10.38 14.80
N ASN A 181 -0.27 -11.04 13.64
CA ASN A 181 -1.27 -10.86 12.58
C ASN A 181 -2.74 -10.77 13.04
N PRO A 182 -3.29 -11.72 13.82
CA PRO A 182 -4.68 -11.63 14.28
C PRO A 182 -4.95 -10.37 15.11
N TYR A 183 -4.00 -9.96 15.95
CA TYR A 183 -4.15 -8.80 16.81
C TYR A 183 -4.02 -7.49 16.02
N ILE A 184 -3.15 -7.44 15.01
CA ILE A 184 -3.04 -6.31 14.07
C ILE A 184 -4.39 -6.10 13.38
N LEU A 185 -4.98 -7.15 12.81
CA LEU A 185 -6.29 -7.08 12.15
C LEU A 185 -7.40 -6.64 13.11
N LYS A 186 -7.39 -7.16 14.35
CA LYS A 186 -8.34 -6.77 15.38
C LYS A 186 -8.25 -5.27 15.72
N ILE A 187 -7.04 -4.74 15.90
CA ILE A 187 -6.83 -3.31 16.21
C ILE A 187 -7.30 -2.43 15.06
N ALA A 188 -7.00 -2.81 13.81
CA ALA A 188 -7.48 -2.10 12.64
C ALA A 188 -9.01 -2.01 12.63
N ARG A 189 -9.70 -3.14 12.85
CA ARG A 189 -11.16 -3.22 12.93
C ARG A 189 -11.73 -2.33 14.02
N GLU A 190 -11.20 -2.43 15.24
CA GLU A 190 -11.66 -1.63 16.39
C GLU A 190 -11.55 -0.14 16.12
N LYS A 191 -10.45 0.31 15.49
CA LYS A 191 -10.24 1.70 15.11
C LYS A 191 -11.18 2.15 13.98
N ILE A 192 -11.26 1.37 12.90
CA ILE A 192 -12.10 1.68 11.73
C ILE A 192 -13.59 1.72 12.11
N ALA A 193 -14.04 0.82 13.00
CA ALA A 193 -15.42 0.74 13.46
C ALA A 193 -15.94 2.02 14.14
N LYS A 194 -15.04 2.85 14.70
CA LYS A 194 -15.41 4.15 15.26
C LYS A 194 -15.98 5.13 14.22
N GLY A 195 -15.73 4.89 12.93
CA GLY A 195 -16.32 5.65 11.83
C GLY A 195 -17.77 5.26 11.51
N GLY A 196 -18.29 4.20 12.14
CA GLY A 196 -19.64 3.68 11.92
C GLY A 196 -19.67 2.36 11.15
N GLU A 197 -20.85 1.74 11.15
CA GLU A 197 -21.07 0.40 10.58
C GLU A 197 -20.74 0.33 9.09
N GLU A 198 -21.13 1.34 8.30
CA GLU A 198 -20.85 1.35 6.87
C GLU A 198 -19.34 1.49 6.59
N VAL A 199 -18.61 2.28 7.38
CA VAL A 199 -17.14 2.42 7.26
C VAL A 199 -16.44 1.09 7.52
N LEU A 200 -16.85 0.37 8.57
CA LEU A 200 -16.34 -0.97 8.86
C LEU A 200 -16.70 -1.97 7.75
N LYS A 201 -17.94 -1.95 7.27
CA LYS A 201 -18.40 -2.82 6.18
C LYS A 201 -17.60 -2.61 4.89
N GLN A 202 -17.30 -1.37 4.52
CA GLN A 202 -16.44 -1.08 3.36
C GLN A 202 -15.04 -1.63 3.56
N PHE A 203 -14.47 -1.51 4.77
CA PHE A 203 -13.20 -2.15 5.09
C PHE A 203 -13.25 -3.68 4.95
N GLU A 204 -14.26 -4.34 5.53
CA GLU A 204 -14.39 -5.81 5.45
C GLU A 204 -14.56 -6.31 4.01
N ASN A 205 -15.27 -5.57 3.16
CA ASN A 205 -15.38 -5.89 1.74
C ASN A 205 -14.02 -5.76 1.04
N GLY A 206 -13.31 -4.65 1.28
CA GLY A 206 -11.97 -4.44 0.73
C GLY A 206 -10.96 -5.49 1.18
N PHE A 207 -11.02 -5.90 2.46
CA PHE A 207 -10.17 -6.96 3.01
C PHE A 207 -10.43 -8.32 2.34
N LYS A 208 -11.71 -8.68 2.12
CA LYS A 208 -12.07 -9.89 1.37
C LYS A 208 -11.56 -9.85 -0.06
N ASP A 209 -11.77 -8.75 -0.77
CA ASP A 209 -11.32 -8.60 -2.15
C ASP A 209 -9.78 -8.64 -2.26
N ALA A 210 -9.07 -8.01 -1.30
CA ALA A 210 -7.61 -8.04 -1.25
C ALA A 210 -7.07 -9.45 -1.07
N ARG A 211 -7.72 -10.27 -0.25
CA ARG A 211 -7.37 -11.67 -0.08
C ARG A 211 -7.62 -12.51 -1.31
N VAL A 212 -8.73 -12.28 -2.02
CA VAL A 212 -8.98 -12.93 -3.31
C VAL A 212 -7.86 -12.57 -4.29
N GLY A 213 -7.48 -11.29 -4.36
CA GLY A 213 -6.35 -10.82 -5.17
C GLY A 213 -5.03 -11.50 -4.80
N GLN A 214 -4.73 -11.66 -3.51
CA GLN A 214 -3.52 -12.34 -3.03
C GLN A 214 -3.53 -13.84 -3.37
N TYR A 215 -4.65 -14.52 -3.19
CA TYR A 215 -4.78 -15.93 -3.58
C TYR A 215 -4.57 -16.11 -5.09
N LEU A 216 -5.13 -15.22 -5.90
CA LEU A 216 -4.91 -15.21 -7.35
C LEU A 216 -3.43 -14.96 -7.68
N ASP A 217 -2.77 -14.01 -7.02
CA ASP A 217 -1.34 -13.75 -7.17
C ASP A 217 -0.50 -15.03 -6.99
N THR A 218 -0.70 -15.74 -5.87
CA THR A 218 -0.03 -17.03 -5.59
C THR A 218 -0.34 -18.08 -6.65
N LYS A 219 -1.59 -18.18 -7.10
CA LYS A 219 -2.00 -19.15 -8.12
C LYS A 219 -1.33 -18.86 -9.47
N LEU A 220 -1.22 -17.59 -9.87
CA LEU A 220 -0.60 -17.19 -11.13
C LEU A 220 0.90 -17.46 -11.16
N LYS A 221 1.59 -17.48 -9.99
CA LYS A 221 2.99 -17.94 -9.89
C LYS A 221 3.17 -19.40 -10.33
N GLN A 222 2.14 -20.25 -10.26
CA GLN A 222 2.24 -21.68 -10.60
C GLN A 222 2.24 -21.95 -12.10
N ASN A 223 1.61 -21.09 -12.91
CA ASN A 223 1.57 -21.24 -14.37
C ASN A 223 1.78 -19.89 -15.08
N PRO A 224 2.99 -19.32 -14.97
CA PRO A 224 3.24 -17.94 -15.36
C PRO A 224 3.18 -17.67 -16.87
N THR A 225 3.26 -18.70 -17.71
CA THR A 225 3.22 -18.57 -19.17
C THR A 225 1.81 -18.50 -19.75
N ALA A 226 0.78 -18.82 -18.95
CA ALA A 226 -0.62 -18.86 -19.39
C ALA A 226 -1.51 -17.79 -18.72
N ILE A 227 -0.91 -16.79 -18.07
CA ILE A 227 -1.64 -15.70 -17.41
C ILE A 227 -2.43 -14.89 -18.44
N THR A 228 -3.72 -14.69 -18.21
CA THR A 228 -4.57 -13.83 -19.04
C THR A 228 -4.63 -12.39 -18.51
N ASP A 229 -4.93 -11.41 -19.38
CA ASP A 229 -5.16 -10.00 -18.99
C ASP A 229 -6.21 -9.88 -17.88
N LYS A 230 -7.29 -10.68 -17.97
CA LYS A 230 -8.34 -10.70 -16.96
C LYS A 230 -7.84 -11.20 -15.60
N GLU A 231 -7.11 -12.32 -15.57
CA GLU A 231 -6.57 -12.85 -14.32
C GLU A 231 -5.58 -11.87 -13.67
N LEU A 232 -4.80 -11.17 -14.48
CA LEU A 232 -3.85 -10.17 -14.00
C LEU A 232 -4.55 -8.89 -13.51
N ASP A 233 -5.58 -8.39 -14.19
CA ASP A 233 -6.42 -7.29 -13.67
C ASP A 233 -7.12 -7.71 -12.37
N GLU A 234 -7.56 -8.97 -12.25
CA GLU A 234 -8.16 -9.50 -11.03
C GLU A 234 -7.16 -9.64 -9.88
N SER A 235 -5.90 -10.03 -10.11
CA SER A 235 -4.89 -10.05 -9.05
C SER A 235 -4.54 -8.64 -8.56
N TYR A 236 -4.55 -7.67 -9.48
CA TYR A 236 -4.38 -6.24 -9.19
C TYR A 236 -5.48 -5.63 -8.31
N LYS A 237 -6.63 -6.32 -8.17
CA LYS A 237 -7.69 -5.91 -7.23
C LYS A 237 -7.16 -5.74 -5.81
N LYS A 238 -6.06 -6.39 -5.40
CA LYS A 238 -5.50 -6.19 -4.06
C LYS A 238 -5.13 -4.73 -3.78
N TYR A 239 -4.43 -4.07 -4.72
CA TYR A 239 -4.08 -2.65 -4.60
C TYR A 239 -5.32 -1.77 -4.63
N ARG A 240 -6.19 -1.99 -5.63
CA ARG A 240 -7.42 -1.21 -5.84
C ARG A 240 -8.37 -1.29 -4.64
N SER A 241 -8.52 -2.48 -4.07
CA SER A 241 -9.46 -2.73 -2.97
C SER A 241 -8.96 -2.07 -1.70
N VAL A 242 -7.71 -2.34 -1.28
CA VAL A 242 -7.13 -1.75 -0.07
C VAL A 242 -7.13 -0.22 -0.15
N MET A 243 -6.57 0.35 -1.22
CA MET A 243 -6.44 1.80 -1.35
C MET A 243 -7.76 2.49 -1.66
N GLY A 244 -8.64 1.86 -2.44
CA GLY A 244 -9.95 2.37 -2.75
C GLY A 244 -10.86 2.41 -1.52
N THR A 245 -10.94 1.33 -0.75
CA THR A 245 -11.79 1.31 0.47
C THR A 245 -11.24 2.23 1.55
N ALA A 246 -9.92 2.30 1.71
CA ALA A 246 -9.31 3.28 2.61
C ALA A 246 -9.61 4.71 2.16
N GLY A 247 -9.50 5.01 0.87
CA GLY A 247 -9.90 6.28 0.27
C GLY A 247 -11.36 6.65 0.58
N SER A 248 -12.30 5.74 0.34
CA SER A 248 -13.72 5.93 0.67
C SER A 248 -13.92 6.23 2.16
N ASN A 249 -13.23 5.48 3.02
CA ASN A 249 -13.35 5.61 4.47
C ASN A 249 -12.74 6.91 5.01
N MET A 250 -11.81 7.56 4.29
CA MET A 250 -11.40 8.93 4.64
C MET A 250 -12.55 9.94 4.46
N ALA A 251 -13.56 9.62 3.65
CA ALA A 251 -14.81 10.37 3.58
C ALA A 251 -15.90 9.86 4.54
N LEU A 252 -15.56 8.94 5.45
CA LEU A 252 -16.53 8.13 6.22
C LEU A 252 -17.55 7.41 5.31
N SER A 253 -17.11 7.04 4.10
CA SER A 253 -17.94 6.45 3.05
C SER A 253 -19.17 7.29 2.67
N ARG A 254 -19.08 8.62 2.82
CA ARG A 254 -20.14 9.55 2.44
C ARG A 254 -19.95 10.05 1.01
N GLU A 255 -21.04 10.02 0.25
CA GLU A 255 -21.08 10.55 -1.10
C GLU A 255 -21.11 12.10 -1.12
N PRO A 256 -20.56 12.73 -2.17
CA PRO A 256 -19.91 12.11 -3.34
C PRO A 256 -18.43 11.76 -3.12
N LEU A 257 -17.83 12.21 -2.01
CA LEU A 257 -16.38 12.09 -1.81
C LEU A 257 -15.91 10.65 -1.60
N GLY A 258 -16.73 9.80 -0.98
CA GLY A 258 -16.47 8.38 -0.79
C GLY A 258 -16.17 7.69 -2.11
N GLU A 259 -17.07 7.80 -3.09
CA GLU A 259 -16.87 7.19 -4.40
C GLU A 259 -15.68 7.79 -5.16
N ILE A 260 -15.54 9.12 -5.12
CA ILE A 260 -14.46 9.80 -5.82
C ILE A 260 -13.09 9.37 -5.28
N PHE A 261 -12.94 9.32 -3.95
CA PHE A 261 -11.72 8.87 -3.31
C PHE A 261 -11.49 7.38 -3.56
N ARG A 262 -12.54 6.55 -3.58
CA ARG A 262 -12.45 5.13 -3.90
C ARG A 262 -11.84 4.90 -5.28
N ILE A 263 -12.37 5.55 -6.30
CA ILE A 263 -11.88 5.42 -7.69
C ILE A 263 -10.48 6.01 -7.81
N GLY A 264 -10.29 7.25 -7.33
CA GLY A 264 -9.03 7.98 -7.47
C GLY A 264 -7.85 7.26 -6.81
N MET A 265 -8.02 6.85 -5.55
CA MET A 265 -6.97 6.15 -4.80
C MET A 265 -6.75 4.73 -5.31
N GLY A 266 -7.82 4.00 -5.64
CA GLY A 266 -7.72 2.66 -6.23
C GLY A 266 -6.90 2.70 -7.52
N LYS A 267 -7.24 3.57 -8.47
CA LYS A 267 -6.53 3.69 -9.76
C LYS A 267 -5.10 4.22 -9.61
N ALA A 268 -4.86 5.18 -8.72
CA ALA A 268 -3.50 5.64 -8.44
C ALA A 268 -2.62 4.52 -7.87
N SER A 269 -3.17 3.65 -7.02
CA SER A 269 -2.43 2.51 -6.46
C SER A 269 -2.06 1.46 -7.50
N GLU A 270 -2.94 1.18 -8.46
CA GLU A 270 -2.63 0.28 -9.59
C GLU A 270 -1.51 0.85 -10.47
N SER A 271 -1.50 2.18 -10.66
CA SER A 271 -0.39 2.85 -11.33
C SER A 271 0.93 2.69 -10.57
N VAL A 272 0.91 2.81 -9.24
CA VAL A 272 2.12 2.57 -8.40
C VAL A 272 2.58 1.12 -8.51
N GLY A 273 1.66 0.15 -8.53
CA GLY A 273 1.97 -1.28 -8.71
C GLY A 273 2.82 -1.53 -9.97
N CYS A 274 2.52 -0.86 -11.08
CA CYS A 274 3.32 -0.94 -12.30
C CYS A 274 4.77 -0.48 -12.08
N GLY A 275 5.01 0.59 -11.30
CA GLY A 275 6.35 1.06 -10.96
C GLY A 275 7.09 0.11 -10.03
N ASN A 276 6.39 -0.44 -9.03
CA ASN A 276 6.94 -1.43 -8.09
C ASN A 276 7.42 -2.69 -8.83
N GLU A 277 6.67 -3.18 -9.81
CA GLU A 277 7.08 -4.36 -10.60
C GLU A 277 8.37 -4.12 -11.39
N ILE A 278 8.62 -2.87 -11.82
CA ILE A 278 9.86 -2.47 -12.48
C ILE A 278 11.01 -2.41 -11.46
N GLU A 279 10.77 -1.81 -10.30
CA GLU A 279 11.73 -1.78 -9.18
C GLU A 279 12.15 -3.20 -8.78
N ASP A 280 11.18 -4.09 -8.54
CA ASP A 280 11.40 -5.50 -8.22
C ASP A 280 12.20 -6.20 -9.32
N SER A 281 11.85 -5.94 -10.59
CA SER A 281 12.54 -6.60 -11.71
C SER A 281 14.01 -6.17 -11.83
N ILE A 282 14.33 -4.92 -11.47
CA ILE A 282 15.71 -4.42 -11.39
C ILE A 282 16.45 -5.11 -10.24
N ARG A 283 15.85 -5.13 -9.05
CA ARG A 283 16.43 -5.72 -7.83
C ARG A 283 16.77 -7.20 -8.04
N ASP A 284 15.81 -7.95 -8.55
CA ASP A 284 15.90 -9.41 -8.65
C ASP A 284 16.62 -9.86 -9.94
N ARG A 285 16.91 -8.90 -10.84
CA ARG A 285 17.44 -9.12 -12.19
C ARG A 285 16.66 -10.20 -12.95
N ALA A 286 15.34 -10.21 -12.77
CA ALA A 286 14.39 -11.14 -13.38
C ALA A 286 13.05 -10.42 -13.52
N VAL A 287 12.22 -10.78 -14.50
CA VAL A 287 10.88 -10.16 -14.62
C VAL A 287 10.01 -10.66 -13.46
N LYS A 288 9.40 -9.74 -12.70
CA LYS A 288 8.50 -10.06 -11.57
C LYS A 288 7.37 -11.00 -12.01
N ILE A 289 6.99 -11.95 -11.15
CA ILE A 289 5.92 -12.92 -11.41
C ILE A 289 4.92 -12.94 -10.24
N PRO A 290 3.60 -12.86 -10.50
CA PRO A 290 2.98 -12.40 -11.75
C PRO A 290 3.18 -10.88 -11.92
N SER A 291 3.15 -10.36 -13.15
CA SER A 291 3.29 -8.92 -13.39
C SER A 291 2.83 -8.48 -14.78
N TRP A 292 2.53 -7.19 -14.96
CA TRP A 292 2.27 -6.61 -16.30
C TRP A 292 3.50 -6.71 -17.22
N PRO A 293 4.74 -6.43 -16.76
CA PRO A 293 5.94 -6.67 -17.54
C PRO A 293 6.03 -8.08 -18.09
N LEU A 294 5.73 -9.10 -17.26
CA LEU A 294 5.77 -10.50 -17.68
C LEU A 294 4.72 -10.78 -18.76
N TYR A 295 3.45 -10.46 -18.47
CA TYR A 295 2.34 -10.71 -19.38
C TYR A 295 2.62 -10.12 -20.76
N TYR A 296 3.01 -8.85 -20.80
CA TYR A 296 3.29 -8.19 -22.06
C TYR A 296 4.52 -8.77 -22.75
N SER A 297 5.61 -9.04 -22.02
CA SER A 297 6.83 -9.63 -22.59
C SER A 297 6.56 -10.96 -23.30
N LEU A 298 5.73 -11.82 -22.70
CA LEU A 298 5.33 -13.08 -23.30
C LEU A 298 4.43 -12.88 -24.52
N SER A 299 3.44 -11.98 -24.41
CA SER A 299 2.50 -11.70 -25.51
C SER A 299 3.15 -11.07 -26.75
N THR A 300 4.19 -10.26 -26.55
CA THR A 300 4.92 -9.58 -27.63
C THR A 300 6.17 -10.33 -28.08
N ASN A 301 6.59 -11.35 -27.33
CA ASN A 301 7.88 -11.99 -27.46
C ASN A 301 9.06 -10.99 -27.44
N ASP A 302 8.94 -9.93 -26.64
CA ASP A 302 9.93 -8.86 -26.48
C ASP A 302 9.84 -8.27 -25.08
N VAL A 303 10.86 -8.53 -24.26
CA VAL A 303 10.94 -8.02 -22.88
C VAL A 303 10.91 -6.51 -22.84
N LYS A 304 11.68 -5.83 -23.69
CA LYS A 304 11.75 -4.38 -23.66
C LYS A 304 10.38 -3.78 -24.00
N LYS A 305 9.71 -4.34 -25.00
CA LYS A 305 8.35 -3.92 -25.35
C LYS A 305 7.37 -4.21 -24.21
N GLY A 306 7.55 -5.30 -23.46
CA GLY A 306 6.73 -5.62 -22.29
C GLY A 306 6.77 -4.55 -21.19
N PHE A 307 7.95 -4.03 -20.88
CA PHE A 307 8.11 -2.92 -19.94
C PHE A 307 7.56 -1.59 -20.48
N GLU A 308 7.68 -1.33 -21.79
CA GLU A 308 7.07 -0.14 -22.42
C GLU A 308 5.52 -0.17 -22.32
N LEU A 309 4.89 -1.31 -22.61
CA LEU A 309 3.44 -1.48 -22.50
C LEU A 309 2.95 -1.41 -21.04
N THR A 310 3.79 -1.81 -20.09
CA THR A 310 3.51 -1.61 -18.65
C THR A 310 3.46 -0.13 -18.30
N MET A 311 4.35 0.70 -18.86
CA MET A 311 4.31 2.15 -18.66
C MET A 311 3.04 2.77 -19.27
N GLU A 312 2.61 2.33 -20.44
CA GLU A 312 1.33 2.74 -21.06
C GLU A 312 0.12 2.35 -20.19
N ARG A 313 0.13 1.14 -19.61
CA ARG A 313 -0.88 0.69 -18.65
C ARG A 313 -0.91 1.58 -17.41
N SER A 314 0.26 1.92 -16.84
CA SER A 314 0.34 2.80 -15.68
C SER A 314 -0.25 4.19 -15.95
N GLN A 315 -0.02 4.75 -17.16
CA GLN A 315 -0.60 6.02 -17.58
C GLN A 315 -2.12 5.94 -17.74
N THR A 316 -2.64 4.79 -18.20
CA THR A 316 -4.09 4.55 -18.29
C THR A 316 -4.73 4.58 -16.90
N TYR A 317 -4.16 3.85 -15.93
CA TYR A 317 -4.64 3.88 -14.55
C TYR A 317 -4.61 5.30 -13.97
N LEU A 318 -3.50 6.01 -14.12
CA LEU A 318 -3.40 7.38 -13.62
C LEU A 318 -4.32 8.37 -14.35
N GLY A 319 -4.64 8.10 -15.63
CA GLY A 319 -5.65 8.82 -16.39
C GLY A 319 -7.04 8.67 -15.78
N ASP A 320 -7.43 7.46 -15.42
CA ASP A 320 -8.71 7.19 -14.75
C ASP A 320 -8.77 7.79 -13.34
N ALA A 321 -7.66 7.76 -12.60
CA ALA A 321 -7.56 8.47 -11.31
C ALA A 321 -7.81 9.98 -11.47
N ARG A 322 -7.28 10.60 -12.53
CA ARG A 322 -7.50 12.03 -12.83
C ARG A 322 -8.95 12.32 -13.22
N LYS A 323 -9.60 11.44 -13.99
CA LYS A 323 -11.04 11.56 -14.30
C LYS A 323 -11.89 11.56 -13.03
N ALA A 324 -11.52 10.77 -12.02
CA ALA A 324 -12.21 10.82 -10.73
C ALA A 324 -12.09 12.21 -10.06
N LEU A 325 -10.93 12.89 -10.18
CA LEU A 325 -10.78 14.26 -9.67
C LEU A 325 -11.69 15.25 -10.38
N GLU A 326 -12.02 15.05 -11.65
CA GLU A 326 -12.95 15.93 -12.38
C GLU A 326 -14.34 15.96 -11.75
N LEU A 327 -14.73 14.88 -11.06
CA LEU A 327 -15.99 14.76 -10.33
C LEU A 327 -15.98 15.47 -8.96
N LEU A 328 -14.81 15.92 -8.47
CA LEU A 328 -14.76 16.68 -7.23
C LEU A 328 -15.56 17.98 -7.33
N PRO A 329 -16.18 18.44 -6.24
CA PRO A 329 -16.83 19.75 -6.18
C PRO A 329 -15.90 20.88 -6.70
N GLU A 330 -16.48 21.88 -7.38
CA GLU A 330 -15.71 22.94 -8.06
C GLU A 330 -14.71 23.65 -7.15
N ASN A 331 -15.11 23.91 -5.89
CA ASN A 331 -14.30 24.60 -4.89
C ASN A 331 -13.62 23.64 -3.89
N PHE A 332 -13.43 22.37 -4.23
CA PHE A 332 -12.80 21.41 -3.34
C PHE A 332 -11.35 21.80 -3.00
N SER A 333 -11.09 22.08 -1.73
CA SER A 333 -9.87 22.74 -1.25
C SER A 333 -8.58 21.97 -1.52
N HIS A 334 -8.67 20.63 -1.59
CA HIS A 334 -7.55 19.70 -1.75
C HIS A 334 -7.38 19.15 -3.16
N ARG A 335 -8.13 19.62 -4.15
CA ARG A 335 -7.90 19.25 -5.57
C ARG A 335 -6.43 19.46 -5.98
N PRO A 336 -5.76 20.60 -5.67
CA PRO A 336 -4.34 20.79 -5.99
C PRO A 336 -3.39 19.81 -5.30
N PHE A 337 -3.73 19.35 -4.08
CA PHE A 337 -2.95 18.33 -3.38
C PHE A 337 -3.00 17.00 -4.15
N LEU A 338 -4.19 16.56 -4.57
CA LEU A 338 -4.37 15.31 -5.31
C LEU A 338 -3.71 15.34 -6.69
N GLU A 339 -3.81 16.48 -7.39
CA GLU A 339 -3.08 16.69 -8.65
C GLU A 339 -1.56 16.60 -8.46
N PHE A 340 -1.03 17.18 -7.37
CA PHE A 340 0.38 17.06 -7.03
C PHE A 340 0.75 15.62 -6.65
N LEU A 341 -0.08 14.92 -5.90
CA LEU A 341 0.13 13.51 -5.54
C LEU A 341 0.24 12.64 -6.80
N PHE A 342 -0.67 12.77 -7.75
CA PHE A 342 -0.62 11.99 -9.00
C PHE A 342 0.61 12.32 -9.84
N LEU A 343 1.10 13.56 -9.79
CA LEU A 343 2.37 13.92 -10.40
C LEU A 343 3.56 13.18 -9.77
N THR A 344 3.51 12.92 -8.46
CA THR A 344 4.55 12.12 -7.77
C THR A 344 4.50 10.64 -8.15
N VAL A 345 3.31 10.06 -8.33
CA VAL A 345 3.14 8.68 -8.84
C VAL A 345 3.69 8.56 -10.26
N GLU A 346 3.39 9.52 -11.13
CA GLU A 346 3.92 9.56 -12.50
C GLU A 346 5.45 9.62 -12.51
N HIS A 347 6.03 10.44 -11.62
CA HIS A 347 7.47 10.52 -11.46
C HIS A 347 8.09 9.20 -10.98
N TYR A 348 7.49 8.54 -10.00
CA TYR A 348 7.97 7.25 -9.47
C TYR A 348 8.08 6.19 -10.58
N ASN A 349 7.03 6.06 -11.41
CA ASN A 349 7.04 5.14 -12.55
C ASN A 349 8.08 5.55 -13.61
N GLU A 350 8.13 6.83 -13.98
CA GLU A 350 9.13 7.34 -14.93
C GLU A 350 10.57 7.12 -14.42
N PHE A 351 10.80 7.23 -13.11
CA PHE A 351 12.10 7.04 -12.49
C PHE A 351 12.58 5.60 -12.64
N TRP A 352 11.77 4.62 -12.21
CA TRP A 352 12.17 3.21 -12.26
C TRP A 352 12.33 2.71 -13.69
N PHE A 353 11.45 3.10 -14.60
CA PHE A 353 11.61 2.74 -16.00
C PHE A 353 12.91 3.31 -16.61
N LYS A 354 13.26 4.56 -16.29
CA LYS A 354 14.56 5.13 -16.70
C LYS A 354 15.74 4.46 -16.02
N ARG A 355 15.60 4.01 -14.77
CA ARG A 355 16.64 3.24 -14.09
C ARG A 355 16.88 1.93 -14.81
N LEU A 356 15.82 1.17 -15.14
CA LEU A 356 15.91 -0.06 -15.92
C LEU A 356 16.62 0.15 -17.27
N GLN A 357 16.26 1.22 -17.99
CA GLN A 357 16.91 1.58 -19.25
C GLN A 357 18.42 1.84 -19.10
N LYS A 358 18.85 2.40 -17.96
CA LYS A 358 20.27 2.67 -17.68
C LYS A 358 21.04 1.44 -17.23
N GLU A 359 20.42 0.58 -16.42
CA GLU A 359 21.01 -0.70 -15.98
C GLU A 359 21.25 -1.65 -17.17
N ASN A 360 20.43 -1.53 -18.22
CA ASN A 360 20.58 -2.24 -19.49
C ASN A 360 20.65 -3.78 -19.33
N ILE A 361 19.87 -4.32 -18.39
CA ILE A 361 19.84 -5.76 -18.02
C ILE A 361 18.89 -6.60 -18.90
N TRP A 362 18.56 -6.14 -20.11
CA TRP A 362 17.52 -6.74 -20.95
C TRP A 362 17.78 -8.20 -21.30
N SER A 363 19.05 -8.58 -21.52
CA SER A 363 19.46 -9.97 -21.76
C SER A 363 19.17 -10.87 -20.56
N ASP A 364 19.45 -10.39 -19.35
CA ASP A 364 19.25 -11.15 -18.12
C ASP A 364 17.76 -11.39 -17.89
N LEU A 365 16.95 -10.36 -18.13
CA LEU A 365 15.50 -10.45 -18.03
C LEU A 365 14.92 -11.44 -19.06
N ALA A 366 15.38 -11.39 -20.31
CA ALA A 366 14.91 -12.28 -21.38
C ALA A 366 15.29 -13.75 -21.14
N THR A 367 16.52 -13.99 -20.68
CA THR A 367 17.00 -15.37 -20.44
C THR A 367 16.30 -16.05 -19.26
N LYS A 368 15.78 -15.27 -18.31
CA LYS A 368 15.06 -15.74 -17.13
C LYS A 368 13.53 -15.69 -17.27
N LEU A 369 13.00 -15.38 -18.46
CA LEU A 369 11.57 -15.54 -18.68
C LEU A 369 11.16 -17.01 -18.46
N PRO A 370 9.99 -17.26 -17.85
CA PRO A 370 9.45 -18.60 -17.74
C PRO A 370 9.25 -19.20 -19.15
N LYS A 371 9.50 -20.50 -19.26
CA LYS A 371 9.45 -21.24 -20.54
C LYS A 371 8.29 -22.21 -20.58
#